data_AF-A0A101JME7-F1
#
_entry.id   AF-A0A101JME7-F1
#
_cell.length_a   1.000
_cell.length_b   1.000
_cell.length_c   1.000
_cell.angle_alpha   90.00
_cell.angle_beta   90.00
_cell.angle_gamma   90.00
#
_symmetry.space_group_name_H-M   'P 1'
#
loop_
_entity.id
_entity.type
_entity.pdbx_description
1 polymer ?
#
loop_
_entity_poly.entity_id
_entity_poly.type
_entity_poly.pdbx_seq_one_letter_code
_entity_poly.pdbx_strand_id
1 'polypeptide(L)'
;MPMINRRGRRFLTAGVMLAVTAAVLPGRSYGSAQPPVGHTWGCFVVASGPATDPPCPEPIMPSRGPVSPPPRPTGLATDGVPGCVTGPARPVVGTTRPSLSVSFAPDGPQPTEVTVEHESLDGSEEPYQSSAPVEPGKPVVLEADEEGLAPGVSYRWRVTGTSADAAEPGWSPWCEFTVVAGLLDLSAATDLDAVRELGVDPARRYPVTLPVRQWRLLLDALTPPDEGVTLDDEFDDGADVVTERLRGIGAGVRAQIAGRSTGQVATVTLTGDEWASAAMELAMMAGVWDETAEEDPEADEDGATRWAAVDRLSAALGGPAHPGLGHDR
;
A
#
# COMPACT_ATOMS: atom_id res chain seq x y z
N MET A 1 3.85 27.89 21.14
CA MET A 1 4.14 26.84 20.14
C MET A 1 2.97 25.88 20.13
N PRO A 2 2.09 25.89 19.11
CA PRO A 2 0.91 25.04 19.12
C PRO A 2 1.27 23.64 18.59
N MET A 3 0.89 22.62 19.36
CA MET A 3 0.90 21.21 18.95
C MET A 3 -0.17 20.99 17.87
N ILE A 4 0.23 20.45 16.73
CA ILE A 4 -0.67 20.02 15.67
C ILE A 4 -1.20 18.63 16.02
N ASN A 5 -2.49 18.56 16.34
CA ASN A 5 -3.24 17.32 16.54
C ASN A 5 -3.31 16.52 15.24
N ARG A 6 -2.71 15.31 15.22
CA ARG A 6 -3.01 14.28 14.22
C ARG A 6 -4.30 13.55 14.65
N ARG A 7 -5.43 13.93 14.07
CA ARG A 7 -6.60 13.06 13.83
C ARG A 7 -6.61 12.81 12.32
N GLY A 8 -6.85 11.65 11.75
CA GLY A 8 -7.31 10.35 12.23
C GLY A 8 -7.83 9.68 10.96
N ARG A 9 -7.11 8.69 10.44
CA ARG A 9 -7.61 7.84 9.36
C ARG A 9 -8.17 6.60 10.03
N ARG A 10 -9.50 6.52 10.06
CA ARG A 10 -10.23 5.30 10.37
C ARG A 10 -10.00 4.37 9.19
N PHE A 11 -9.21 3.32 9.39
CA PHE A 11 -9.33 2.13 8.56
C PHE A 11 -10.60 1.40 9.00
N LEU A 12 -11.40 0.99 8.01
CA LEU A 12 -12.53 0.10 8.24
C LEU A 12 -11.93 -1.27 8.56
N THR A 13 -11.83 -1.58 9.85
CA THR A 13 -11.69 -2.93 10.36
C THR A 13 -12.92 -3.71 9.90
N ALA A 14 -12.74 -4.67 9.00
CA ALA A 14 -13.72 -5.74 8.81
C ALA A 14 -13.57 -6.73 9.97
N GLY A 15 -13.87 -6.27 11.19
CA GLY A 15 -14.08 -7.13 12.34
C GLY A 15 -15.50 -7.69 12.24
N VAL A 16 -15.62 -8.97 11.90
CA VAL A 16 -16.90 -9.67 11.96
C VAL A 16 -17.13 -10.07 13.42
N MET A 17 -17.98 -9.30 14.11
CA MET A 17 -18.60 -9.69 15.38
C MET A 17 -20.12 -9.64 15.21
N LEU A 18 -20.75 -10.79 15.48
CA LEU A 18 -22.15 -11.09 15.24
C LEU A 18 -23.00 -10.65 16.44
N ALA A 19 -23.56 -9.44 16.38
CA ALA A 19 -24.65 -9.03 17.28
C ALA A 19 -25.99 -9.06 16.51
N VAL A 20 -26.76 -10.14 16.66
CA VAL A 20 -28.12 -10.23 16.11
C VAL A 20 -29.05 -9.32 16.91
N THR A 21 -29.30 -8.12 16.40
CA THR A 21 -30.53 -7.38 16.71
C THR A 21 -31.18 -6.91 15.41
N ALA A 22 -32.19 -7.67 14.97
CA ALA A 22 -32.98 -7.34 13.79
C ALA A 22 -33.86 -6.11 14.07
N ALA A 23 -33.38 -4.92 13.69
CA ALA A 23 -34.22 -3.74 13.49
C ALA A 23 -34.49 -3.60 11.98
N VAL A 24 -35.71 -3.97 11.56
CA VAL A 24 -36.21 -3.77 10.20
C VAL A 24 -36.30 -2.27 9.91
N LEU A 25 -35.41 -1.75 9.05
CA LEU A 25 -35.51 -0.41 8.48
C LEU A 25 -36.02 -0.51 7.02
N PRO A 26 -36.95 0.37 6.60
CA PRO A 26 -37.48 0.36 5.24
C PRO A 26 -36.45 0.86 4.23
N GLY A 27 -36.18 0.03 3.21
CA GLY A 27 -35.30 0.36 2.10
C GLY A 27 -35.77 1.58 1.32
N ARG A 28 -34.89 2.58 1.18
CA ARG A 28 -35.02 3.67 0.21
C ARG A 28 -34.32 3.26 -1.08
N SER A 29 -35.10 3.00 -2.13
CA SER A 29 -34.61 2.83 -3.48
C SER A 29 -33.96 4.14 -3.97
N TYR A 30 -32.65 4.13 -4.21
CA TYR A 30 -31.98 5.19 -4.96
C TYR A 30 -32.25 4.97 -6.45
N GLY A 31 -33.14 5.78 -7.01
CA GLY A 31 -33.31 5.89 -8.46
C GLY A 31 -32.06 6.52 -9.08
N SER A 32 -31.35 5.77 -9.91
CA SER A 32 -30.30 6.26 -10.78
C SER A 32 -30.91 7.24 -11.79
N ALA A 33 -30.64 8.55 -11.61
CA ALA A 33 -30.97 9.55 -12.60
C ALA A 33 -30.05 9.38 -13.83
N GLN A 34 -30.60 8.88 -14.93
CA GLN A 34 -29.96 8.94 -16.24
C GLN A 34 -29.72 10.41 -16.62
N PRO A 35 -28.52 10.80 -17.09
CA PRO A 35 -28.34 12.10 -17.70
C PRO A 35 -29.18 12.20 -18.99
N PRO A 36 -29.67 13.40 -19.36
CA PRO A 36 -30.42 13.59 -20.58
C PRO A 36 -29.52 13.29 -21.79
N VAL A 37 -29.93 12.31 -22.58
CA VAL A 37 -29.35 11.99 -23.89
C VAL A 37 -29.67 13.15 -24.84
N GLY A 38 -28.81 14.17 -24.83
CA GLY A 38 -28.88 15.33 -25.70
C GLY A 38 -28.18 15.07 -27.03
N HIS A 39 -28.99 14.93 -28.08
CA HIS A 39 -28.65 15.18 -29.50
C HIS A 39 -27.58 14.27 -30.15
N THR A 40 -28.03 13.09 -30.57
CA THR A 40 -27.49 12.41 -31.76
C THR A 40 -27.69 13.28 -33.00
N TRP A 41 -26.61 13.90 -33.50
CA TRP A 41 -26.55 14.41 -34.86
C TRP A 41 -26.35 13.23 -35.82
N GLY A 42 -27.44 12.48 -36.05
CA GLY A 42 -27.48 11.45 -37.07
C GLY A 42 -27.69 12.07 -38.44
N CYS A 43 -26.63 12.27 -39.21
CA CYS A 43 -26.73 12.34 -40.67
C CYS A 43 -26.99 10.92 -41.18
N PHE A 44 -28.26 10.52 -41.21
CA PHE A 44 -28.69 9.27 -41.83
C PHE A 44 -28.64 9.45 -43.35
N VAL A 45 -27.62 8.88 -44.01
CA VAL A 45 -27.51 8.87 -45.47
C VAL A 45 -28.41 7.75 -46.00
N VAL A 46 -29.63 8.09 -46.42
CA VAL A 46 -30.46 7.20 -47.23
C VAL A 46 -30.00 7.36 -48.68
N ALA A 47 -29.16 6.43 -49.14
CA ALA A 47 -28.72 6.38 -50.53
C ALA A 47 -29.87 5.84 -51.40
N SER A 48 -30.48 6.68 -52.25
CA SER A 48 -31.16 6.29 -53.51
C SER A 48 -31.74 7.51 -54.25
N GLY A 49 -30.92 8.23 -55.02
CA GLY A 49 -31.42 9.22 -55.99
C GLY A 49 -30.32 10.09 -56.58
N PRO A 50 -30.29 10.34 -57.91
CA PRO A 50 -29.36 11.28 -58.52
C PRO A 50 -29.87 12.72 -58.33
N ALA A 51 -29.69 13.26 -57.13
CA ALA A 51 -29.91 14.67 -56.84
C ALA A 51 -28.57 15.28 -56.38
N THR A 52 -28.16 16.34 -57.05
CA THR A 52 -27.03 17.21 -56.69
C THR A 52 -27.32 17.87 -55.35
N ASP A 53 -27.00 17.20 -54.24
CA ASP A 53 -27.05 17.80 -52.91
C ASP A 53 -25.83 18.72 -52.70
N PRO A 54 -26.03 19.90 -52.07
CA PRO A 54 -24.94 20.81 -51.74
C PRO A 54 -23.99 20.15 -50.72
N PRO A 55 -22.67 20.39 -50.79
CA PRO A 55 -21.71 19.82 -49.86
C PRO A 55 -22.11 20.21 -48.43
N CYS A 56 -22.19 19.23 -47.53
CA CYS A 56 -22.36 19.50 -46.10
C CYS A 56 -21.24 20.46 -45.67
N PRO A 57 -21.56 21.55 -44.95
CA PRO A 57 -20.52 22.45 -44.46
C PRO A 57 -19.57 21.63 -43.58
N GLU A 58 -18.29 21.60 -43.96
CA GLU A 58 -17.27 20.98 -43.12
C GLU A 58 -17.37 21.63 -41.73
N PRO A 59 -17.41 20.84 -40.64
CA PRO A 59 -17.36 21.40 -39.30
C PRO A 59 -16.14 22.30 -39.24
N ILE A 60 -16.35 23.62 -39.05
CA ILE A 60 -15.26 24.55 -38.81
C ILE A 60 -14.66 24.11 -37.49
N MET A 61 -13.59 23.32 -37.54
CA MET A 61 -12.87 22.96 -36.32
C MET A 61 -12.39 24.28 -35.71
N PRO A 62 -12.77 24.59 -34.46
CA PRO A 62 -12.31 25.80 -33.82
C PRO A 62 -10.79 25.83 -33.93
N SER A 63 -10.25 26.92 -34.47
CA SER A 63 -8.82 27.10 -34.63
C SER A 63 -8.20 26.90 -33.25
N ARG A 64 -7.39 25.83 -33.07
CA ARG A 64 -6.72 25.55 -31.80
C ARG A 64 -5.94 26.80 -31.43
N GLY A 65 -6.26 27.38 -30.26
CA GLY A 65 -5.54 28.53 -29.75
C GLY A 65 -4.03 28.26 -29.66
N PRO A 66 -3.21 29.30 -29.46
CA PRO A 66 -1.78 29.11 -29.25
C PRO A 66 -1.55 28.09 -28.14
N VAL A 67 -0.84 27.00 -28.47
CA VAL A 67 -0.57 25.92 -27.52
C VAL A 67 0.35 26.46 -26.43
N SER A 68 -0.03 26.31 -25.17
CA SER A 68 0.81 26.73 -24.05
C SER A 68 2.07 25.86 -23.99
N PRO A 69 3.25 26.43 -23.69
CA PRO A 69 4.46 25.63 -23.49
C PRO A 69 4.25 24.66 -22.31
N PRO A 70 4.96 23.53 -22.25
CA PRO A 70 4.81 22.61 -21.13
C PRO A 70 5.33 23.22 -19.81
N PRO A 71 4.75 22.85 -18.65
CA PRO A 71 5.29 23.20 -17.34
C PRO A 71 6.76 22.79 -17.22
N ARG A 72 7.63 23.71 -16.79
CA ARG A 72 9.07 23.46 -16.70
C ARG A 72 9.50 23.20 -15.25
N PRO A 73 10.04 22.01 -14.94
CA PRO A 73 10.73 21.76 -13.68
C PRO A 73 11.95 22.69 -13.52
N THR A 74 12.12 23.29 -12.35
CA THR A 74 13.20 24.26 -12.05
C THR A 74 14.00 23.92 -10.80
N GLY A 75 13.39 23.23 -9.84
CA GLY A 75 14.05 22.68 -8.66
C GLY A 75 13.76 21.20 -8.57
N LEU A 76 14.79 20.41 -8.32
CA LEU A 76 14.72 18.98 -8.07
C LEU A 76 15.48 18.73 -6.76
N ALA A 77 15.00 17.85 -5.91
CA ALA A 77 15.75 17.41 -4.74
C ALA A 77 15.39 15.97 -4.36
N THR A 78 16.38 15.24 -3.87
CA THR A 78 16.23 13.87 -3.33
C THR A 78 16.55 13.92 -1.85
N ASP A 79 15.60 13.55 -0.99
CA ASP A 79 15.69 13.64 0.48
C ASP A 79 16.16 15.01 0.97
N GLY A 80 15.62 16.05 0.36
CA GLY A 80 15.95 17.44 0.67
C GLY A 80 17.33 17.89 0.20
N VAL A 81 18.13 17.03 -0.45
CA VAL A 81 19.39 17.42 -1.10
C VAL A 81 19.07 18.11 -2.44
N PRO A 82 19.29 19.43 -2.55
CA PRO A 82 18.87 20.18 -3.73
C PRO A 82 19.80 19.93 -4.92
N GLY A 83 19.20 19.86 -6.10
CA GLY A 83 19.87 19.74 -7.38
C GLY A 83 19.57 18.42 -8.10
N CYS A 84 19.90 18.40 -9.39
CA CYS A 84 19.91 17.19 -10.20
C CYS A 84 21.35 16.75 -10.37
N VAL A 85 21.77 15.75 -9.59
CA VAL A 85 23.15 15.25 -9.60
C VAL A 85 23.18 13.88 -10.27
N THR A 86 24.21 13.63 -11.08
CA THR A 86 24.45 12.36 -11.74
C THR A 86 25.89 11.89 -11.52
N GLY A 87 26.15 10.61 -11.73
CA GLY A 87 27.48 10.01 -11.63
C GLY A 87 27.95 9.84 -10.19
N PRO A 88 29.27 9.89 -9.94
CA PRO A 88 29.86 9.57 -8.62
C PRO A 88 29.48 10.54 -7.48
N ALA A 89 29.00 11.73 -7.81
CA ALA A 89 28.62 12.75 -6.82
C ALA A 89 27.15 12.64 -6.39
N ARG A 90 26.40 11.65 -6.91
CA ARG A 90 24.99 11.47 -6.61
C ARG A 90 24.75 11.28 -5.10
N PRO A 91 23.64 11.80 -4.55
CA PRO A 91 23.31 11.66 -3.13
C PRO A 91 23.15 10.20 -2.73
N VAL A 92 23.52 9.91 -1.48
CA VAL A 92 23.27 8.62 -0.82
C VAL A 92 22.15 8.82 0.19
N VAL A 93 21.06 8.09 0.04
CA VAL A 93 19.86 8.20 0.88
C VAL A 93 19.83 7.11 1.95
N GLY A 94 19.41 7.48 3.16
CA GLY A 94 19.38 6.60 4.33
C GLY A 94 18.07 5.82 4.50
N THR A 95 17.23 5.76 3.46
CA THR A 95 15.89 5.19 3.46
C THR A 95 15.63 4.45 2.15
N THR A 96 14.85 3.37 2.20
CA THR A 96 14.33 2.68 1.00
C THR A 96 13.15 3.42 0.38
N ARG A 97 12.54 4.38 1.09
CA ARG A 97 11.52 5.29 0.58
C ARG A 97 12.05 6.72 0.60
N PRO A 98 12.87 7.12 -0.39
CA PRO A 98 13.30 8.50 -0.49
C PRO A 98 12.15 9.41 -0.93
N SER A 99 12.17 10.61 -0.41
CA SER A 99 11.32 11.71 -0.85
C SER A 99 11.92 12.39 -2.08
N LEU A 100 11.19 12.38 -3.18
CA LEU A 100 11.53 13.04 -4.44
C LEU A 100 10.72 14.33 -4.54
N SER A 101 11.38 15.47 -4.68
CA SER A 101 10.68 16.75 -4.72
C SER A 101 11.00 17.59 -5.95
N VAL A 102 9.99 18.28 -6.44
CA VAL A 102 10.07 19.13 -7.63
C VAL A 102 9.37 20.48 -7.41
N SER A 103 9.95 21.54 -7.97
CA SER A 103 9.32 22.86 -8.11
C SER A 103 9.28 23.29 -9.57
N PHE A 104 8.21 23.96 -9.97
CA PHE A 104 8.01 24.45 -11.34
C PHE A 104 8.25 25.96 -11.42
N ALA A 105 8.62 26.43 -12.62
CA ALA A 105 8.81 27.85 -12.86
C ALA A 105 7.51 28.64 -12.52
N PRO A 106 7.60 29.77 -11.82
CA PRO A 106 6.41 30.57 -11.49
C PRO A 106 5.84 31.28 -12.74
N ASP A 107 6.69 31.61 -13.71
CA ASP A 107 6.34 32.42 -14.88
C ASP A 107 5.79 31.59 -16.07
N GLY A 108 5.15 30.45 -15.79
CA GLY A 108 4.65 29.54 -16.82
C GLY A 108 3.36 28.81 -16.41
N PRO A 109 2.81 27.98 -17.30
CA PRO A 109 1.67 27.15 -16.96
C PRO A 109 2.04 26.24 -15.79
N GLN A 110 1.17 26.24 -14.79
CA GLN A 110 1.34 25.40 -13.61
C GLN A 110 0.79 24.00 -13.90
N PRO A 111 1.49 22.94 -13.49
CA PRO A 111 0.99 21.59 -13.68
C PRO A 111 -0.25 21.37 -12.80
N THR A 112 -1.22 20.63 -13.33
CA THR A 112 -2.35 20.10 -12.56
C THR A 112 -2.03 18.71 -12.01
N GLU A 113 -1.10 18.00 -12.66
CA GLU A 113 -0.62 16.68 -12.30
C GLU A 113 0.88 16.61 -12.57
N VAL A 114 1.60 15.87 -11.74
CA VAL A 114 3.01 15.58 -11.92
C VAL A 114 3.22 14.08 -12.00
N THR A 115 3.95 13.66 -13.02
CA THR A 115 4.36 12.27 -13.21
C THR A 115 5.85 12.16 -12.94
N VAL A 116 6.22 11.25 -12.06
CA VAL A 116 7.60 10.84 -11.82
C VAL A 116 7.82 9.50 -12.51
N GLU A 117 9.00 9.35 -13.10
CA GLU A 117 9.52 8.08 -13.54
C GLU A 117 10.82 7.80 -12.79
N HIS A 118 11.02 6.57 -12.32
CA HIS A 118 12.30 6.10 -11.82
C HIS A 118 12.62 4.68 -12.29
N GLU A 119 13.91 4.38 -12.35
CA GLU A 119 14.42 3.05 -12.71
C GLU A 119 15.79 2.80 -12.08
N SER A 120 16.16 1.54 -11.92
CA SER A 120 17.48 1.13 -11.47
C SER A 120 18.55 1.46 -12.53
N LEU A 121 19.72 1.92 -12.09
CA LEU A 121 20.80 2.32 -13.00
C LEU A 121 21.45 1.15 -13.73
N ASP A 122 21.37 -0.06 -13.17
CA ASP A 122 21.84 -1.29 -13.80
C ASP A 122 20.80 -1.88 -14.77
N GLY A 123 19.57 -1.34 -14.79
CA GLY A 123 18.48 -1.79 -15.63
C GLY A 123 17.93 -3.16 -15.23
N SER A 124 18.07 -3.57 -13.97
CA SER A 124 17.52 -4.82 -13.47
C SER A 124 15.99 -4.80 -13.34
N GLU A 125 15.39 -3.61 -13.31
CA GLU A 125 13.97 -3.37 -13.08
C GLU A 125 13.39 -2.56 -14.24
N GLU A 126 12.11 -2.79 -14.54
CA GLU A 126 11.40 -1.93 -15.49
C GLU A 126 11.19 -0.53 -14.90
N PRO A 127 11.13 0.53 -15.73
CA PRO A 127 10.82 1.86 -15.25
C PRO A 127 9.44 1.90 -14.56
N TYR A 128 9.42 2.40 -13.33
CA TYR A 128 8.20 2.65 -12.59
C TYR A 128 7.76 4.10 -12.79
N GLN A 129 6.44 4.31 -12.95
CA GLN A 129 5.84 5.62 -13.08
C GLN A 129 4.73 5.82 -12.04
N SER A 130 4.73 6.99 -11.40
CA SER A 130 3.66 7.42 -10.51
C SER A 130 3.22 8.84 -10.83
N SER A 131 1.93 9.12 -10.66
CA SER A 131 1.34 10.44 -10.88
C SER A 131 0.63 10.93 -9.62
N ALA A 132 0.74 12.22 -9.33
CA ALA A 132 0.03 12.86 -8.23
C ALA A 132 -0.56 14.22 -8.66
N PRO A 133 -1.75 14.60 -8.16
CA PRO A 133 -2.30 15.93 -8.36
C PRO A 133 -1.45 16.97 -7.62
N VAL A 134 -1.39 18.20 -8.16
CA VAL A 134 -0.53 19.26 -7.62
C VAL A 134 -1.29 20.54 -7.33
N GLU A 135 -0.99 21.13 -6.18
CA GLU A 135 -1.40 22.50 -5.87
C GLU A 135 -0.42 23.50 -6.52
N PRO A 136 -0.92 24.47 -7.32
CA PRO A 136 -0.06 25.48 -7.96
C PRO A 136 0.85 26.22 -6.97
N GLY A 137 2.13 26.37 -7.32
CA GLY A 137 3.11 27.09 -6.52
C GLY A 137 3.61 26.37 -5.26
N LYS A 138 3.21 25.12 -5.01
CA LYS A 138 3.76 24.28 -3.94
C LYS A 138 4.79 23.29 -4.49
N PRO A 139 5.91 23.04 -3.77
CA PRO A 139 6.75 21.89 -4.07
C PRO A 139 5.92 20.61 -3.97
N VAL A 140 6.10 19.72 -4.94
CA VAL A 140 5.52 18.39 -4.89
C VAL A 140 6.52 17.50 -4.19
N VAL A 141 6.07 16.71 -3.22
CA VAL A 141 6.86 15.64 -2.61
C VAL A 141 6.19 14.34 -2.97
N LEU A 142 6.92 13.50 -3.69
CA LEU A 142 6.52 12.15 -4.04
C LEU A 142 7.38 11.20 -3.24
N GLU A 143 6.75 10.27 -2.55
CA GLU A 143 7.44 9.13 -1.97
C GLU A 143 7.70 8.13 -3.09
N ALA A 144 8.84 7.43 -3.04
CA ALA A 144 9.04 6.23 -3.84
C ALA A 144 7.92 5.20 -3.55
N ASP A 145 7.84 4.17 -4.39
CA ASP A 145 6.88 3.07 -4.29
C ASP A 145 6.59 2.59 -2.85
N GLU A 146 5.38 2.07 -2.65
CA GLU A 146 5.00 1.53 -1.34
C GLU A 146 5.92 0.36 -0.96
N GLU A 147 6.34 -0.45 -1.91
CA GLU A 147 7.25 -1.58 -1.66
C GLU A 147 8.66 -1.14 -1.21
N GLY A 148 9.06 0.09 -1.53
CA GLY A 148 10.38 0.63 -1.25
C GLY A 148 11.43 0.17 -2.26
N LEU A 149 12.47 0.98 -2.39
CA LEU A 149 13.61 0.72 -3.25
C LEU A 149 14.61 -0.23 -2.59
N ALA A 150 15.26 -1.07 -3.40
CA ALA A 150 16.21 -2.06 -2.93
C ALA A 150 17.45 -1.41 -2.26
N PRO A 151 17.87 -1.88 -1.07
CA PRO A 151 19.05 -1.39 -0.38
C PRO A 151 20.33 -1.58 -1.20
N GLY A 152 21.21 -0.58 -1.22
CA GLY A 152 22.49 -0.65 -1.94
C GLY A 152 22.40 -0.46 -3.45
N VAL A 153 21.19 -0.30 -4.01
CA VAL A 153 20.96 -0.07 -5.43
C VAL A 153 21.02 1.43 -5.74
N SER A 154 21.48 1.76 -6.94
CA SER A 154 21.47 3.14 -7.46
C SER A 154 20.35 3.30 -8.46
N TYR A 155 19.64 4.41 -8.38
CA TYR A 155 18.47 4.70 -9.19
C TYR A 155 18.65 6.01 -9.94
N ARG A 156 17.92 6.16 -11.03
CA ARG A 156 17.68 7.45 -11.68
C ARG A 156 16.20 7.77 -11.68
N TRP A 157 15.87 9.05 -11.56
CA TRP A 157 14.50 9.55 -11.64
C TRP A 157 14.42 10.81 -12.48
N ARG A 158 13.27 11.04 -13.08
CA ARG A 158 12.92 12.27 -13.79
C ARG A 158 11.45 12.58 -13.57
N VAL A 159 11.06 13.81 -13.89
CA VAL A 159 9.73 14.30 -13.60
C VAL A 159 9.20 15.14 -14.76
N THR A 160 7.90 15.07 -14.99
CA THR A 160 7.20 15.91 -15.94
C THR A 160 5.91 16.45 -15.31
N GLY A 161 5.48 17.62 -15.76
CA GLY A 161 4.23 18.24 -15.33
C GLY A 161 3.24 18.27 -16.48
N THR A 162 2.02 17.80 -16.23
CA THR A 162 0.91 17.89 -17.18
C THR A 162 0.04 19.09 -16.81
N SER A 163 -0.35 19.90 -17.81
CA SER A 163 -1.37 20.95 -17.64
C SER A 163 -2.46 20.76 -18.67
N ALA A 164 -3.69 21.16 -18.35
CA ALA A 164 -4.87 20.93 -19.19
C ALA A 164 -4.74 21.45 -20.63
N ASP A 165 -3.92 22.48 -20.84
CA ASP A 165 -3.79 23.21 -22.11
C ASP A 165 -2.37 23.13 -22.73
N ALA A 166 -1.47 22.30 -22.18
CA ALA A 166 -0.08 22.23 -22.65
C ALA A 166 0.09 21.31 -23.86
N ALA A 167 1.10 21.64 -24.68
CA ALA A 167 1.75 20.68 -25.56
C ALA A 167 2.32 19.49 -24.76
N GLU A 168 2.74 18.43 -25.46
CA GLU A 168 3.30 17.21 -24.85
C GLU A 168 4.23 17.50 -23.65
N PRO A 169 4.12 16.74 -22.54
CA PRO A 169 4.85 17.01 -21.31
C PRO A 169 6.38 17.00 -21.52
N GLY A 170 7.06 18.04 -21.05
CA GLY A 170 8.52 18.13 -21.10
C GLY A 170 9.17 17.50 -19.88
N TRP A 171 9.80 16.34 -20.05
CA TRP A 171 10.55 15.68 -18.98
C TRP A 171 11.77 16.50 -18.51
N SER A 172 12.05 16.47 -17.20
CA SER A 172 13.32 16.91 -16.66
C SER A 172 14.48 16.04 -17.17
N PRO A 173 15.73 16.51 -17.02
CA PRO A 173 16.89 15.62 -17.05
C PRO A 173 16.74 14.49 -16.02
N TRP A 174 17.47 13.39 -16.24
CA TRP A 174 17.63 12.34 -15.25
C TRP A 174 18.52 12.81 -14.09
N CYS A 175 18.05 12.61 -12.86
CA CYS A 175 18.80 12.78 -11.63
C CYS A 175 19.05 11.40 -11.03
N GLU A 176 20.16 11.21 -10.31
CA GLU A 176 20.54 9.92 -9.73
C GLU A 176 20.65 9.99 -8.22
N PHE A 177 20.48 8.85 -7.56
CA PHE A 177 20.78 8.67 -6.13
C PHE A 177 21.13 7.21 -5.85
N THR A 178 21.65 6.94 -4.65
CA THR A 178 21.95 5.58 -4.18
C THR A 178 21.29 5.34 -2.83
N VAL A 179 20.53 4.25 -2.71
CA VAL A 179 20.03 3.79 -1.41
C VAL A 179 21.18 3.18 -0.63
N VAL A 180 21.37 3.58 0.63
CA VAL A 180 22.44 3.03 1.46
C VAL A 180 22.26 1.51 1.60
N ALA A 181 23.37 0.77 1.54
CA ALA A 181 23.34 -0.66 1.76
C ALA A 181 23.02 -0.99 3.23
N GLY A 182 22.48 -2.18 3.47
CA GLY A 182 22.18 -2.68 4.82
C GLY A 182 20.90 -2.16 5.44
N LEU A 183 20.06 -1.43 4.68
CA LEU A 183 18.66 -1.24 5.04
C LEU A 183 17.89 -2.56 4.88
N LEU A 184 16.69 -2.62 5.47
CA LEU A 184 15.76 -3.73 5.24
C LEU A 184 15.23 -3.63 3.80
N ASP A 185 15.40 -4.70 3.03
CA ASP A 185 14.72 -4.88 1.75
C ASP A 185 13.27 -5.25 2.03
N LEU A 186 12.32 -4.49 1.52
CA LEU A 186 10.89 -4.66 1.82
C LEU A 186 10.09 -5.23 0.64
N SER A 187 10.76 -5.51 -0.48
CA SER A 187 10.13 -6.01 -1.72
C SER A 187 9.41 -7.35 -1.55
N ALA A 188 9.84 -8.16 -0.59
CA ALA A 188 9.23 -9.46 -0.27
C ALA A 188 8.20 -9.39 0.88
N ALA A 189 7.89 -8.20 1.40
CA ALA A 189 6.93 -8.04 2.48
C ALA A 189 5.49 -8.08 1.95
N THR A 190 4.66 -8.93 2.54
CA THR A 190 3.21 -8.93 2.31
C THR A 190 2.52 -7.88 3.17
N ASP A 191 3.04 -7.65 4.38
CA ASP A 191 2.62 -6.56 5.26
C ASP A 191 3.83 -5.70 5.65
N LEU A 192 3.94 -4.53 5.02
CA LEU A 192 5.07 -3.62 5.17
C LEU A 192 5.16 -3.03 6.58
N ASP A 193 4.02 -2.75 7.22
CA ASP A 193 3.99 -2.12 8.54
C ASP A 193 4.37 -3.13 9.62
N ALA A 194 3.87 -4.36 9.54
CA ALA A 194 4.24 -5.44 10.47
C ALA A 194 5.73 -5.82 10.37
N VAL A 195 6.25 -5.97 9.15
CA VAL A 195 7.69 -6.26 8.92
C VAL A 195 8.57 -5.16 9.50
N ARG A 196 8.20 -3.89 9.30
CA ARG A 196 8.92 -2.73 9.83
C ARG A 196 8.86 -2.65 11.34
N GLU A 197 7.67 -2.83 11.90
CA GLU A 197 7.47 -2.76 13.34
C GLU A 197 8.28 -3.85 14.06
N LEU A 198 8.30 -5.07 13.51
CA LEU A 198 9.13 -6.16 14.04
C LEU A 198 10.62 -6.01 13.73
N GLY A 199 11.00 -5.16 12.77
CA GLY A 199 12.38 -4.95 12.36
C GLY A 199 13.01 -6.17 11.68
N VAL A 200 12.20 -6.97 10.99
CA VAL A 200 12.66 -8.19 10.31
C VAL A 200 12.84 -7.92 8.82
N ASP A 201 13.92 -8.46 8.24
CA ASP A 201 14.06 -8.62 6.79
C ASP A 201 13.06 -9.70 6.30
N PRO A 202 12.12 -9.39 5.39
CA PRO A 202 11.07 -10.30 4.96
C PRO A 202 11.59 -11.60 4.34
N ALA A 203 12.69 -11.56 3.58
CA ALA A 203 13.25 -12.72 2.89
C ALA A 203 14.17 -13.56 3.78
N ARG A 204 14.74 -12.96 4.83
CA ARG A 204 15.63 -13.65 5.77
C ARG A 204 14.87 -14.67 6.61
N ARG A 205 15.48 -15.83 6.87
CA ARG A 205 14.93 -16.85 7.78
C ARG A 205 15.39 -16.64 9.23
N TYR A 206 14.46 -16.71 10.17
CA TYR A 206 14.72 -16.53 11.60
C TYR A 206 14.33 -17.79 12.38
N PRO A 207 15.29 -18.42 13.09
CA PRO A 207 14.99 -19.50 14.02
C PRO A 207 14.50 -18.91 15.35
N VAL A 208 13.23 -19.12 15.68
CA VAL A 208 12.64 -18.70 16.96
C VAL A 208 12.46 -19.93 17.85
N THR A 209 12.87 -19.85 19.12
CA THR A 209 12.75 -20.95 20.08
C THR A 209 11.80 -20.59 21.20
N LEU A 210 10.65 -21.27 21.27
CA LEU A 210 9.63 -21.05 22.30
C LEU A 210 9.21 -22.39 22.95
N PRO A 211 8.63 -22.36 24.17
CA PRO A 211 7.90 -23.49 24.73
C PRO A 211 6.76 -23.97 23.82
N VAL A 212 6.54 -25.29 23.73
CA VAL A 212 5.47 -25.90 22.89
C VAL A 212 4.08 -25.35 23.22
N ARG A 213 3.81 -24.99 24.48
CA ARG A 213 2.54 -24.33 24.85
C ARG A 213 2.32 -22.99 24.13
N GLN A 214 3.38 -22.21 23.87
CA GLN A 214 3.27 -20.95 23.14
C GLN A 214 3.10 -21.20 21.63
N TRP A 215 3.76 -22.21 21.08
CA TRP A 215 3.50 -22.62 19.71
C TRP A 215 2.06 -23.03 19.47
N ARG A 216 1.39 -23.61 20.47
CA ARG A 216 -0.04 -23.93 20.37
C ARG A 216 -0.93 -22.68 20.35
N LEU A 217 -0.60 -21.65 21.12
CA LEU A 217 -1.30 -20.36 21.04
C LEU A 217 -1.13 -19.70 19.67
N LEU A 218 0.07 -19.78 19.09
CA LEU A 218 0.30 -19.29 17.73
C LEU A 218 -0.49 -20.10 16.71
N LEU A 219 -0.49 -21.43 16.83
CA LEU A 219 -1.25 -22.30 15.92
C LEU A 219 -2.76 -22.10 16.02
N ASP A 220 -3.28 -21.78 17.21
CA ASP A 220 -4.67 -21.38 17.42
C ASP A 220 -4.99 -20.13 16.58
N ALA A 221 -4.16 -19.08 16.67
CA ALA A 221 -4.34 -17.86 15.89
C ALA A 221 -4.18 -18.07 14.36
N LEU A 222 -3.33 -19.01 13.93
CA LEU A 222 -3.14 -19.35 12.52
C LEU A 222 -4.20 -20.31 11.95
N THR A 223 -5.09 -20.83 12.79
CA THR A 223 -6.15 -21.71 12.33
C THR A 223 -7.32 -20.84 11.90
N PRO A 224 -7.71 -20.86 10.62
CA PRO A 224 -8.88 -20.09 10.18
C PRO A 224 -10.09 -20.55 10.99
N PRO A 225 -11.03 -19.63 11.32
CA PRO A 225 -12.27 -20.01 11.98
C PRO A 225 -12.93 -21.13 11.18
N ASP A 226 -13.45 -22.14 11.86
CA ASP A 226 -14.08 -23.30 11.20
C ASP A 226 -15.04 -22.82 10.10
N GLU A 227 -14.93 -23.43 8.91
CA GLU A 227 -15.66 -23.13 7.65
C GLU A 227 -17.20 -23.16 7.74
N GLY A 228 -17.77 -23.24 8.96
CA GLY A 228 -19.20 -23.18 9.24
C GLY A 228 -19.80 -21.76 9.26
N VAL A 229 -18.98 -20.71 9.19
CA VAL A 229 -19.45 -19.32 9.02
C VAL A 229 -19.25 -18.95 7.55
N THR A 230 -20.20 -19.33 6.70
CA THR A 230 -20.28 -18.80 5.33
C THR A 230 -20.64 -17.32 5.44
N LEU A 231 -19.65 -16.45 5.34
CA LEU A 231 -19.89 -15.03 5.06
C LEU A 231 -20.44 -14.98 3.64
N ASP A 232 -21.61 -14.36 3.44
CA ASP A 232 -22.26 -14.28 2.13
C ASP A 232 -21.22 -13.86 1.05
N ASP A 233 -21.04 -14.72 0.04
CA ASP A 233 -19.94 -14.84 -0.95
C ASP A 233 -19.60 -13.60 -1.83
N GLU A 234 -19.97 -12.37 -1.44
CA GLU A 234 -19.89 -11.21 -2.33
C GLU A 234 -18.52 -10.48 -2.34
N PHE A 235 -17.51 -10.96 -1.59
CA PHE A 235 -16.20 -10.29 -1.44
C PHE A 235 -14.95 -11.19 -1.57
N ASP A 236 -15.02 -12.31 -2.30
CA ASP A 236 -14.16 -13.49 -1.99
C ASP A 236 -12.91 -13.77 -2.84
N ASP A 237 -12.43 -12.87 -3.70
CA ASP A 237 -11.21 -13.19 -4.47
C ASP A 237 -9.89 -12.98 -3.65
N GLY A 238 -9.94 -12.17 -2.58
CA GLY A 238 -8.74 -11.80 -1.80
C GLY A 238 -8.53 -12.59 -0.50
N ALA A 239 -9.63 -13.04 0.13
CA ALA A 239 -9.58 -13.73 1.42
C ALA A 239 -8.90 -15.11 1.32
N ASP A 240 -9.04 -15.77 0.17
CA ASP A 240 -8.44 -17.07 -0.11
C ASP A 240 -6.90 -17.06 -0.08
N VAL A 241 -6.28 -15.99 -0.61
CA VAL A 241 -4.81 -15.91 -0.70
C VAL A 241 -4.18 -15.80 0.69
N VAL A 242 -4.74 -14.95 1.55
CA VAL A 242 -4.28 -14.78 2.94
C VAL A 242 -4.52 -16.07 3.72
N THR A 243 -5.71 -16.66 3.58
CA THR A 243 -6.08 -17.90 4.29
C THR A 243 -5.17 -19.07 3.92
N GLU A 244 -4.89 -19.28 2.63
CA GLU A 244 -4.00 -20.36 2.19
C GLU A 244 -2.56 -20.15 2.68
N ARG A 245 -2.09 -18.91 2.69
CA ARG A 245 -0.78 -18.55 3.25
C ARG A 245 -0.70 -18.86 4.75
N LEU A 246 -1.67 -18.43 5.55
CA LEU A 246 -1.71 -18.72 6.99
C LEU A 246 -1.80 -20.22 7.26
N ARG A 247 -2.58 -20.95 6.46
CA ARG A 247 -2.67 -22.42 6.50
C ARG A 247 -1.31 -23.06 6.21
N GLY A 248 -0.56 -22.55 5.23
CA GLY A 248 0.81 -22.95 4.92
C GLY A 248 1.78 -22.74 6.09
N ILE A 249 1.77 -21.54 6.69
CA ILE A 249 2.58 -21.21 7.87
C ILE A 249 2.24 -22.16 9.03
N GLY A 250 0.95 -22.32 9.34
CA GLY A 250 0.47 -23.20 10.41
C GLY A 250 0.87 -24.66 10.20
N ALA A 251 0.81 -25.18 8.96
CA ALA A 251 1.28 -26.52 8.62
C ALA A 251 2.80 -26.67 8.84
N GLY A 252 3.59 -25.67 8.44
CA GLY A 252 5.04 -25.64 8.65
C GLY A 252 5.44 -25.61 10.13
N VAL A 253 4.73 -24.84 10.96
CA VAL A 253 4.90 -24.80 12.41
C VAL A 253 4.54 -26.17 13.03
N ARG A 254 3.38 -26.73 12.67
CA ARG A 254 2.93 -28.06 13.15
C ARG A 254 3.96 -29.14 12.89
N ALA A 255 4.52 -29.19 11.68
CA ALA A 255 5.54 -30.17 11.31
C ALA A 255 6.81 -30.05 12.18
N GLN A 256 7.24 -28.83 12.50
CA GLN A 256 8.46 -28.58 13.28
C GLN A 256 8.31 -28.86 14.79
N ILE A 257 7.09 -28.84 15.31
CA ILE A 257 6.81 -29.14 16.73
C ILE A 257 6.25 -30.56 16.95
N ALA A 258 6.00 -31.32 15.89
CA ALA A 258 5.41 -32.65 15.96
C ALA A 258 6.22 -33.59 16.89
N GLY A 259 5.50 -34.39 17.69
CA GLY A 259 6.11 -35.35 18.62
C GLY A 259 6.70 -34.73 19.89
N ARG A 260 6.62 -33.40 20.08
CA ARG A 260 7.09 -32.72 21.29
C ARG A 260 5.97 -32.55 22.32
N SER A 261 6.30 -32.71 23.60
CA SER A 261 5.37 -32.49 24.71
C SER A 261 5.27 -31.01 25.11
N THR A 262 4.20 -30.62 25.81
CA THR A 262 3.92 -29.21 26.19
C THR A 262 5.00 -28.55 27.03
N GLY A 263 5.76 -29.33 27.80
CA GLY A 263 6.86 -28.84 28.63
C GLY A 263 8.18 -28.66 27.88
N GLN A 264 8.28 -29.11 26.63
CA GLN A 264 9.49 -28.98 25.83
C GLN A 264 9.57 -27.64 25.13
N VAL A 265 10.79 -27.24 24.76
CA VAL A 265 11.04 -26.13 23.85
C VAL A 265 11.19 -26.66 22.43
N ALA A 266 10.82 -25.83 21.46
CA ALA A 266 10.89 -26.13 20.05
C ALA A 266 11.40 -24.91 19.29
N THR A 267 12.33 -25.15 18.36
CA THR A 267 12.77 -24.14 17.40
C THR A 267 11.97 -24.29 16.12
N VAL A 268 11.39 -23.18 15.65
CA VAL A 268 10.68 -23.06 14.39
C VAL A 268 11.42 -22.03 13.54
N THR A 269 11.63 -22.34 12.26
CA THR A 269 12.28 -21.43 11.31
C THR A 269 11.32 -21.01 10.20
N LEU A 270 10.98 -19.72 10.17
CA LEU A 270 10.17 -19.07 9.14
C LEU A 270 10.94 -17.89 8.52
N THR A 271 10.48 -17.38 7.38
CA THR A 271 10.95 -16.10 6.83
C THR A 271 10.48 -14.91 7.68
N GLY A 272 11.07 -13.73 7.52
CA GLY A 272 10.62 -12.52 8.23
C GLY A 272 9.19 -12.15 7.87
N ASP A 273 8.82 -12.32 6.60
CA ASP A 273 7.46 -12.09 6.09
C ASP A 273 6.44 -13.06 6.71
N GLU A 274 6.78 -14.35 6.81
CA GLU A 274 5.96 -15.35 7.50
C GLU A 274 5.84 -15.05 9.00
N TRP A 275 6.92 -14.59 9.65
CA TRP A 275 6.87 -14.16 11.05
C TRP A 275 5.99 -12.93 11.26
N ALA A 276 6.04 -11.96 10.35
CA ALA A 276 5.20 -10.77 10.40
C ALA A 276 3.71 -11.12 10.30
N SER A 277 3.33 -11.96 9.33
CA SER A 277 1.95 -12.46 9.23
C SER A 277 1.53 -13.22 10.49
N ALA A 278 2.37 -14.13 11.00
CA ALA A 278 2.04 -14.92 12.18
C ALA A 278 1.89 -14.06 13.46
N ALA A 279 2.70 -13.02 13.60
CA ALA A 279 2.60 -12.07 14.71
C ALA A 279 1.33 -11.21 14.62
N MET A 280 0.99 -10.75 13.40
CA MET A 280 -0.20 -9.94 13.14
C MET A 280 -1.48 -10.72 13.45
N GLU A 281 -1.61 -11.97 12.99
CA GLU A 281 -2.76 -12.81 13.33
C GLU A 281 -2.91 -13.04 14.84
N LEU A 282 -1.78 -13.22 15.53
CA LEU A 282 -1.78 -13.40 16.97
C LEU A 282 -2.20 -12.10 17.72
N ALA A 283 -1.79 -10.94 17.21
CA ALA A 283 -2.19 -9.63 17.73
C ALA A 283 -3.67 -9.32 17.43
N MET A 284 -4.14 -9.61 16.22
CA MET A 284 -5.55 -9.51 15.86
C MET A 284 -6.42 -10.35 16.78
N MET A 285 -6.06 -11.62 16.98
CA MET A 285 -6.77 -12.50 17.90
C MET A 285 -6.72 -11.95 19.33
N ALA A 286 -5.59 -11.43 19.80
CA ALA A 286 -5.50 -10.81 21.11
C ALA A 286 -6.51 -9.65 21.26
N GLY A 287 -6.60 -8.76 20.27
CA GLY A 287 -7.56 -7.66 20.25
C GLY A 287 -9.01 -8.13 20.28
N VAL A 288 -9.36 -9.18 19.53
CA VAL A 288 -10.72 -9.77 19.56
C VAL A 288 -11.07 -10.29 20.97
N TRP A 289 -10.13 -10.91 21.67
CA TRP A 289 -10.35 -11.40 23.04
C TRP A 289 -10.45 -10.26 24.05
N ASP A 290 -9.70 -9.17 23.88
CA ASP A 290 -9.84 -7.98 24.71
C ASP A 290 -11.21 -7.33 24.52
N GLU A 291 -11.67 -7.17 23.27
CA GLU A 291 -13.01 -6.64 22.96
C GLU A 291 -14.11 -7.56 23.54
N THR A 292 -13.95 -8.89 23.41
CA THR A 292 -14.89 -9.86 23.99
C THR A 292 -14.99 -9.72 25.51
N ALA A 293 -13.86 -9.55 26.21
CA ALA A 293 -13.85 -9.39 27.66
C ALA A 293 -14.42 -8.02 28.11
N GLU A 294 -14.33 -6.99 27.28
CA GLU A 294 -14.99 -5.70 27.51
C GLU A 294 -16.52 -5.80 27.35
N GLU A 295 -16.98 -6.55 26.36
CA GLU A 295 -18.41 -6.77 26.08
C GLU A 295 -19.06 -7.77 27.06
N ASP A 296 -18.33 -8.82 27.44
CA ASP A 296 -18.73 -9.86 28.39
C ASP A 296 -17.70 -9.96 29.53
N PRO A 297 -17.90 -9.22 30.63
CA PRO A 297 -17.02 -9.28 31.80
C PRO A 297 -17.01 -10.64 32.52
N GLU A 298 -17.91 -11.57 32.18
CA GLU A 298 -17.91 -12.94 32.70
C GLU A 298 -17.09 -13.89 31.83
N ALA A 299 -16.50 -13.43 30.71
CA ALA A 299 -15.60 -14.22 29.89
C ALA A 299 -14.39 -14.70 30.71
N ASP A 300 -14.09 -16.00 30.59
CA ASP A 300 -13.01 -16.64 31.35
C ASP A 300 -11.59 -16.26 30.84
N GLU A 301 -11.49 -15.64 29.66
CA GLU A 301 -10.23 -15.32 28.98
C GLU A 301 -10.24 -13.90 28.39
N ASP A 302 -9.09 -13.22 28.49
CA ASP A 302 -8.77 -11.94 27.83
C ASP A 302 -7.64 -12.11 26.79
N GLY A 303 -7.29 -11.02 26.09
CA GLY A 303 -6.20 -11.01 25.10
C GLY A 303 -4.80 -11.07 25.73
N ALA A 304 -4.65 -10.92 27.06
CA ALA A 304 -3.35 -10.74 27.71
C ALA A 304 -2.38 -11.89 27.45
N THR A 305 -2.87 -13.14 27.41
CA THR A 305 -2.03 -14.31 27.14
C THR A 305 -1.47 -14.30 25.71
N ARG A 306 -2.27 -13.86 24.74
CA ARG A 306 -1.88 -13.74 23.32
C ARG A 306 -0.94 -12.55 23.12
N TRP A 307 -1.21 -11.41 23.74
CA TRP A 307 -0.29 -10.27 23.75
C TRP A 307 1.07 -10.60 24.34
N ALA A 308 1.12 -11.35 25.45
CA ALA A 308 2.38 -11.83 26.01
C ALA A 308 3.12 -12.80 25.06
N ALA A 309 2.41 -13.50 24.18
CA ALA A 309 3.03 -14.34 23.15
C ALA A 309 3.58 -13.49 21.98
N VAL A 310 2.88 -12.43 21.58
CA VAL A 310 3.39 -11.42 20.62
C VAL A 310 4.69 -10.77 21.13
N ASP A 311 4.72 -10.33 22.39
CA ASP A 311 5.91 -9.72 23.00
C ASP A 311 7.12 -10.67 22.97
N ARG A 312 6.89 -11.95 23.30
CA ARG A 312 7.94 -12.98 23.30
C ARG A 312 8.44 -13.27 21.89
N LEU A 313 7.53 -13.30 20.91
CA LEU A 313 7.88 -13.50 19.51
C LEU A 313 8.74 -12.33 19.00
N SER A 314 8.27 -11.09 19.21
CA SER A 314 9.00 -9.88 18.84
C SER A 314 10.38 -9.82 19.49
N ALA A 315 10.47 -10.08 20.80
CA ALA A 315 11.76 -10.13 21.49
C ALA A 315 12.71 -11.20 20.92
N ALA A 316 12.18 -12.36 20.51
CA ALA A 316 12.98 -13.41 19.90
C ALA A 316 13.48 -13.04 18.48
N LEU A 317 12.75 -12.18 17.78
CA LEU A 317 13.13 -11.61 16.48
C LEU A 317 14.06 -10.39 16.60
N GLY A 318 14.24 -9.85 17.81
CA GLY A 318 15.00 -8.63 18.06
C GLY A 318 14.19 -7.34 17.84
N GLY A 319 12.86 -7.46 17.74
CA GLY A 319 11.92 -6.36 17.60
C GLY A 319 11.62 -5.63 18.93
N PRO A 320 10.68 -4.67 18.92
CA PRO A 320 10.27 -3.91 20.11
C PRO A 320 9.60 -4.81 21.16
N ALA A 321 9.64 -4.39 22.43
CA ALA A 321 9.09 -5.19 23.53
C ALA A 321 7.57 -5.38 23.46
N HIS A 322 6.85 -4.43 22.85
CA HIS A 322 5.39 -4.34 22.86
C HIS A 322 4.86 -3.87 21.49
N PRO A 323 5.02 -4.64 20.41
CA PRO A 323 4.47 -4.23 19.12
C PRO A 323 2.94 -4.28 19.16
N GLY A 324 2.30 -3.29 18.56
CA GLY A 324 0.85 -3.22 18.38
C GLY A 324 0.39 -3.92 17.10
N LEU A 325 1.21 -3.93 16.03
CA LEU A 325 0.90 -4.57 14.75
C LEU A 325 -0.45 -4.12 14.17
N GLY A 326 -0.75 -2.82 14.32
CA GLY A 326 -2.02 -2.22 13.87
C GLY A 326 -3.21 -2.39 14.81
N HIS A 327 -3.05 -3.05 15.96
CA HIS A 327 -4.12 -3.26 16.94
C HIS A 327 -3.87 -2.50 18.26
N ASP A 328 -4.96 -2.08 18.90
CA ASP A 328 -4.93 -1.44 20.21
C ASP A 328 -4.66 -2.48 21.31
N ARG A 329 -4.01 -2.05 22.40
CA ARG A 329 -3.64 -2.85 23.59
C ARG A 329 -4.22 -2.26 24.85
#